data_AF-A0A1L3HE72-F1
#
_entry.id   AF-A0A1L3HE72-F1
#
_cell.length_a   1.000
_cell.length_b   1.000
_cell.length_c   1.000
_cell.angle_alpha   90.00
_cell.angle_beta   90.00
_cell.angle_gamma   90.00
#
_symmetry.space_group_name_H-M   'P 1'
#
loop_
_entity.id
_entity.type
_entity.pdbx_description
1 polymer ?
#
loop_
_entity_poly.entity_id
_entity_poly.type
_entity_poly.pdbx_seq_one_letter_code
_entity_poly.pdbx_strand_id
1 'polypeptide(L)' 'QSEFYHEPPEILDDGRPSKVVEFSYPNGLAEEPSIVVFNGSESALTRDKPLKAHTGETVRIFFGNAGPNLTSSFHVIG' A
#
# COMPACT_ATOMS: atom_id res chain seq x y z
N GLN A 1 1.47 2.56 6.91
CA GLN A 1 1.42 2.98 5.50
C GLN A 1 2.77 2.73 4.87
N SER A 2 2.76 2.29 3.61
CA SER A 2 3.94 2.13 2.77
C SER A 2 3.60 2.61 1.36
N GLU A 3 4.55 3.29 0.74
CA GLU A 3 4.49 3.70 -0.66
C GLU A 3 5.36 2.78 -1.52
N PHE A 4 4.92 2.51 -2.74
CA PHE A 4 5.71 1.80 -3.74
C PHE A 4 5.73 2.60 -5.05
N TYR A 5 6.91 2.66 -5.66
CA TYR A 5 7.18 3.36 -6.91
C TYR A 5 7.69 2.34 -7.91
N HIS A 6 6.97 2.16 -9.01
CA HIS A 6 7.36 1.18 -10.00
C HIS A 6 7.10 1.68 -11.42
N GLU A 7 7.89 1.19 -12.35
CA GLU A 7 7.68 1.38 -13.78
C GLU A 7 6.44 0.60 -14.25
N PRO A 8 5.80 0.99 -15.36
CA PRO A 8 4.68 0.24 -15.92
C PRO A 8 5.04 -1.23 -16.13
N PRO A 9 4.19 -2.18 -15.71
CA PRO A 9 4.47 -3.60 -15.87
C PRO A 9 4.59 -3.99 -17.34
N GLU A 10 5.59 -4.79 -17.66
CA GLU A 10 5.71 -5.41 -18.98
C GLU A 10 4.50 -6.31 -19.26
N ILE A 11 4.08 -6.39 -20.52
CA ILE A 11 3.05 -7.31 -20.96
C ILE A 11 3.71 -8.63 -21.35
N LEU A 12 3.34 -9.71 -20.66
CA LEU A 12 3.83 -11.05 -20.92
C LEU A 12 3.19 -11.64 -22.20
N ASP A 13 3.75 -12.74 -22.69
CA ASP A 13 3.26 -13.44 -23.89
C ASP A 13 1.80 -13.90 -23.79
N ASP A 14 1.27 -14.05 -22.56
CA ASP A 14 -0.14 -14.38 -22.31
C ASP A 14 -1.08 -13.15 -22.31
N GLY A 15 -0.54 -11.98 -22.64
CA GLY A 15 -1.24 -10.70 -22.69
C GLY A 15 -1.50 -10.08 -21.33
N ARG A 16 -1.02 -10.67 -20.23
CA ARG A 16 -1.21 -10.13 -18.88
C ARG A 16 -0.03 -9.26 -18.45
N PRO A 17 -0.27 -8.23 -17.62
CA PRO A 17 0.81 -7.50 -16.99
C PRO A 17 1.64 -8.40 -16.07
N SER A 18 2.96 -8.24 -16.10
CA SER A 18 3.88 -8.89 -15.18
C SER A 18 3.53 -8.52 -13.73
N LYS A 19 3.63 -9.51 -12.84
CA LYS A 19 3.48 -9.31 -11.39
C LYS A 19 4.75 -8.79 -10.73
N VAL A 20 5.87 -8.81 -11.46
CA VAL A 20 7.15 -8.28 -11.02
C VAL A 20 7.39 -7.01 -11.82
N VAL A 21 7.65 -5.93 -11.09
CA VAL A 21 7.85 -4.59 -11.64
C VAL A 21 9.19 -4.06 -11.16
N GLU A 22 9.84 -3.25 -12.00
CA GLU A 22 11.06 -2.56 -11.63
C GLU A 22 10.76 -1.29 -10.84
N PHE A 23 11.69 -0.91 -9.96
CA PHE A 23 11.57 0.32 -9.18
C PHE A 23 11.76 1.56 -10.06
N SER A 24 10.86 2.54 -9.91
CA SER A 24 10.96 3.82 -10.63
C SER A 24 11.69 4.88 -9.78
N TYR A 25 12.96 5.12 -10.10
CA TYR A 25 13.74 6.21 -9.51
C TYR A 25 13.14 7.60 -9.79
N PRO A 26 12.72 7.93 -11.03
CA PRO A 26 12.12 9.24 -11.32
C PRO A 26 10.87 9.52 -10.48
N ASN A 27 9.95 8.57 -10.39
CA ASN A 27 8.72 8.72 -9.61
C ASN A 27 9.01 8.80 -8.11
N GLY A 28 10.00 8.04 -7.63
CA GLY A 28 10.48 8.12 -6.25
C GLY A 28 11.00 9.51 -5.88
N LEU A 29 11.74 10.16 -6.78
CA LEU A 29 12.24 11.53 -6.57
C LEU A 29 11.15 12.60 -6.72
N ALA A 30 10.15 12.36 -7.57
CA ALA A 30 9.00 13.24 -7.75
C ALA A 30 7.96 13.11 -6.63
N GLU A 31 8.14 12.14 -5.71
CA GLU A 31 7.18 11.80 -4.67
C GLU A 31 5.80 11.36 -5.21
N GLU A 32 5.78 10.76 -6.40
CA GLU A 32 4.56 10.28 -7.08
C GLU A 32 4.46 8.74 -7.00
N PRO A 33 3.89 8.16 -5.91
CA PRO A 33 3.82 6.72 -5.76
C PRO A 33 2.82 6.08 -6.72
N SER A 34 3.17 4.92 -7.25
CA SER A 34 2.26 4.10 -8.06
C SER A 34 1.13 3.52 -7.20
N ILE A 35 1.43 3.13 -5.96
CA ILE A 35 0.46 2.67 -4.96
C ILE A 35 0.85 3.10 -3.54
N VAL A 36 -0.17 3.32 -2.71
CA VAL A 36 -0.04 3.54 -1.27
C VAL A 36 -0.89 2.50 -0.55
N VAL A 37 -0.26 1.70 0.31
CA VAL A 37 -0.92 0.53 0.93
C VAL A 37 -0.69 0.46 2.44
N PHE A 38 -1.54 -0.31 3.11
CA PHE A 38 -1.31 -0.73 4.49
C PHE A 38 -0.78 -2.17 4.49
N ASN A 39 0.25 -2.44 5.29
CA ASN A 39 0.87 -3.75 5.44
C ASN A 39 1.36 -4.41 4.14
N GLY A 40 1.84 -3.60 3.18
CA GLY A 40 2.62 -4.07 2.03
C GLY A 40 1.84 -4.57 0.81
N SER A 41 0.50 -4.65 0.86
CA SER A 41 -0.33 -4.96 -0.31
C SER A 41 -1.73 -4.35 -0.19
N GLU A 42 -2.41 -4.15 -1.33
CA GLU A 42 -3.75 -3.52 -1.38
C GLU A 42 -4.81 -4.27 -0.55
N SER A 43 -4.75 -5.60 -0.51
CA SER A 43 -5.75 -6.45 0.14
C SER A 43 -5.42 -6.83 1.58
N ALA A 44 -4.25 -6.43 2.09
CA ALA A 44 -3.69 -6.98 3.34
C ALA A 44 -4.63 -6.83 4.55
N LEU A 45 -5.27 -5.67 4.72
CA LEU A 45 -6.17 -5.38 5.84
C LEU A 45 -7.65 -5.36 5.46
N THR A 46 -7.98 -5.82 4.26
CA THR A 46 -9.36 -5.84 3.74
C THR A 46 -9.82 -7.27 3.49
N ARG A 47 -9.65 -7.78 2.27
CA ARG A 47 -10.15 -9.11 1.88
C ARG A 47 -9.37 -10.24 2.53
N ASP A 48 -8.06 -10.08 2.65
CA ASP A 48 -7.21 -11.21 3.03
C ASP A 48 -7.19 -11.40 4.54
N LYS A 49 -7.00 -10.32 5.30
CA LYS A 49 -6.91 -10.34 6.77
C LYS A 49 -7.54 -9.07 7.39
N PRO A 50 -8.88 -8.95 7.39
CA PRO A 50 -9.55 -7.81 8.00
C PRO A 50 -9.30 -7.77 9.52
N LEU A 51 -9.17 -6.55 10.05
CA LEU A 51 -9.16 -6.33 11.50
C LEU A 51 -10.54 -6.65 12.07
N LYS A 52 -10.58 -7.32 13.23
CA LYS A 52 -11.81 -7.74 13.91
C LYS A 52 -11.80 -7.24 15.34
N ALA A 53 -12.95 -6.79 15.81
CA ALA A 53 -13.23 -6.44 17.19
C ALA A 53 -14.73 -6.63 17.47
N HIS A 54 -15.11 -6.75 18.73
CA HIS A 54 -16.49 -6.87 19.19
C HIS A 54 -16.97 -5.58 19.88
N THR A 55 -18.29 -5.39 19.95
CA THR A 55 -18.88 -4.25 20.65
C THR A 55 -18.46 -4.25 22.12
N GLY A 56 -17.98 -3.10 22.60
CA GLY A 56 -17.51 -2.93 23.98
C GLY A 56 -16.02 -3.22 24.16
N GLU A 57 -15.32 -3.71 23.14
CA GLU A 57 -13.86 -3.86 23.19
C GLU A 57 -13.13 -2.53 23.00
N THR A 58 -12.00 -2.39 23.68
CA THR A 58 -11.08 -1.27 23.46
C THR A 58 -9.99 -1.69 22.48
N VAL A 59 -9.89 -0.96 21.37
CA VAL A 59 -8.90 -1.23 20.31
C VAL A 59 -7.74 -0.25 20.43
N ARG A 60 -6.51 -0.76 20.29
CA ARG A 60 -5.29 0.07 20.13
C ARG A 60 -4.60 -0.31 18.83
N ILE A 61 -4.34 0.68 17.97
CA ILE A 61 -3.61 0.52 16.71
C ILE A 61 -2.27 1.24 16.84
N PHE A 62 -1.17 0.49 16.70
CA PHE A 62 0.15 1.08 16.52
C PHE A 62 0.37 1.33 15.04
N PHE A 63 0.16 2.57 14.63
CA PHE A 63 0.23 2.97 13.23
C PHE A 63 1.61 3.53 12.90
N GLY A 64 2.36 2.82 12.05
CA GLY A 64 3.61 3.29 11.48
C GLY A 64 3.43 3.78 10.05
N ASN A 65 4.07 4.89 9.71
CA ASN A 65 4.27 5.32 8.32
C ASN A 65 5.74 5.13 7.96
N ALA A 66 6.02 4.22 7.04
CA ALA A 66 7.38 3.98 6.57
C ALA A 66 7.78 4.95 5.45
N GLY A 67 6.82 5.67 4.85
CA GLY A 67 7.07 6.52 3.69
C GLY A 67 7.38 5.70 2.43
N PRO A 68 8.34 6.15 1.60
CA PRO A 68 9.46 7.02 1.95
C PRO A 68 9.18 8.53 1.93
N ASN A 69 8.12 9.00 1.27
CA ASN A 69 7.95 10.45 1.03
C ASN A 69 6.68 11.02 1.65
N LEU A 70 5.52 10.36 1.50
CA LEU A 70 4.26 10.97 1.91
C LEU A 70 4.06 10.94 3.42
N THR A 71 3.41 11.99 3.93
CA THR A 71 2.87 12.00 5.29
C THR A 71 1.44 11.46 5.28
N SER A 72 1.14 10.52 6.16
CA SER A 72 -0.20 9.94 6.27
C SER A 72 -1.10 10.79 7.17
N SER A 73 -2.18 11.36 6.60
CA SER A 73 -3.31 11.89 7.37
C SER A 73 -4.20 10.73 7.81
N PHE A 74 -3.73 9.95 8.78
CA PHE A 74 -4.41 8.73 9.20
C PHE A 74 -5.80 9.01 9.79
N HIS A 75 -6.81 8.39 9.19
CA HIS A 75 -8.21 8.50 9.59
C HIS A 75 -8.87 7.11 9.52
N VAL A 76 -9.62 6.75 10.56
CA VAL A 76 -10.49 5.57 10.57
C VAL A 76 -11.92 6.07 10.37
N ILE A 77 -12.56 5.62 9.28
CA ILE A 77 -13.94 5.98 8.96
C ILE A 77 -14.87 5.37 10.02
N GLY A 78 -15.75 6.21 10.58
CA GLY A 78 -16.76 5.85 11.58
C GLY A 78 -17.91 6.82 11.54
#